data_AF-K6ZHU0-F1
#
_entry.id   AF-K6ZHU0-F1
#
_cell.length_a   1.000
_cell.length_b   1.000
_cell.length_c   1.000
_cell.angle_alpha   90.00
_cell.angle_beta   90.00
_cell.angle_gamma   90.00
#
_symmetry.space_group_name_H-M   'P 1'
#
loop_
_entity.id
_entity.type
_entity.pdbx_description
1 polymer ?
#
loop_
_entity_poly.entity_id
_entity_poly.type
_entity_poly.pdbx_seq_one_letter_code
_entity_poly.pdbx_strand_id
1 'polypeptide(L)'
;MVVPVGVAFWFAEQQLPQIDLFVPDVLGLKNETSDKPKLTYRKDLKHLSNAGTYLMACVLYSVLCQQTPEGNIFSAGLEPAIALKLQKLSWLVTTGFYK
;
A
#
# COMPACT_ATOMS: atom_id res chain seq x y z
N MET A 1 -20.11 4.79 6.82
CA MET A 1 -19.32 4.67 5.57
C MET A 1 -18.22 3.64 5.82
N VAL A 2 -18.09 2.61 4.98
CA VAL A 2 -17.16 1.48 5.20
C VAL A 2 -16.11 1.47 4.10
N VAL A 3 -14.83 1.64 4.43
CA VAL A 3 -13.77 1.65 3.41
C VAL A 3 -13.21 0.23 3.23
N PRO A 4 -13.32 -0.40 2.04
CA PRO A 4 -12.92 -1.80 1.82
C PRO A 4 -11.39 -1.96 1.65
N VAL A 5 -10.59 -1.32 2.50
CA VAL A 5 -9.11 -1.35 2.40
C VAL A 5 -8.59 -2.78 2.56
N GLY A 6 -9.03 -3.52 3.57
CA GLY A 6 -8.57 -4.88 3.81
C GLY A 6 -8.81 -5.82 2.63
N VAL A 7 -9.96 -5.68 1.96
CA VAL A 7 -10.30 -6.43 0.74
C VAL A 7 -9.35 -6.07 -0.41
N ALA A 8 -9.03 -4.78 -0.58
CA ALA A 8 -8.08 -4.34 -1.60
C ALA A 8 -6.67 -4.90 -1.39
N PHE A 9 -6.20 -4.95 -0.14
CA PHE A 9 -4.90 -5.55 0.19
C PHE A 9 -4.90 -7.05 -0.08
N TRP A 10 -5.94 -7.77 0.34
CA TRP A 10 -6.06 -9.20 0.09
C TRP A 10 -6.09 -9.55 -1.41
N PHE A 11 -6.77 -8.74 -2.23
CA PHE A 11 -6.73 -8.91 -3.69
C PHE A 11 -5.37 -8.57 -4.28
N ALA A 12 -4.73 -7.51 -3.78
CA ALA A 12 -3.43 -7.10 -4.27
C ALA A 12 -2.33 -8.13 -3.96
N GLU A 13 -2.37 -8.80 -2.80
CA GLU A 13 -1.43 -9.90 -2.50
C GLU A 13 -1.58 -11.08 -3.47
N GLN A 14 -2.78 -11.36 -3.97
CA GLN A 14 -3.02 -12.45 -4.91
C GLN A 14 -2.71 -12.08 -6.36
N GLN A 15 -3.13 -10.89 -6.79
CA GLN A 15 -3.03 -10.47 -8.19
C GLN A 15 -1.70 -9.77 -8.52
N LEU A 16 -1.07 -9.18 -7.50
CA LEU A 16 0.14 -8.38 -7.64
C LEU A 16 1.23 -8.82 -6.64
N PRO A 17 1.59 -10.12 -6.58
CA PRO A 17 2.57 -10.63 -5.61
C PRO A 17 3.98 -10.04 -5.78
N GLN A 18 4.27 -9.42 -6.93
CA GLN A 18 5.53 -8.74 -7.20
C GLN A 18 5.63 -7.34 -6.55
N ILE A 19 4.52 -6.81 -6.00
CA ILE A 19 4.50 -5.50 -5.35
C ILE A 19 4.53 -5.73 -3.84
N ASP A 20 5.63 -5.38 -3.19
CA ASP A 20 5.71 -5.42 -1.74
C ASP A 20 4.81 -4.33 -1.13
N LEU A 21 3.70 -4.73 -0.50
CA LEU A 21 2.75 -3.82 0.14
C LEU A 21 3.09 -3.51 1.60
N PHE A 22 3.97 -4.30 2.21
CA PHE A 22 4.35 -4.17 3.59
C PHE A 22 5.86 -4.07 3.74
N VAL A 23 6.28 -3.44 4.83
CA VAL A 23 7.66 -3.41 5.29
C VAL A 23 7.75 -3.97 6.71
N PRO A 24 8.86 -4.64 7.06
CA PRO A 24 9.09 -5.12 8.42
C PRO A 24 9.04 -3.98 9.44
N ASP A 25 8.39 -4.23 10.58
CA ASP A 25 8.34 -3.27 11.68
C ASP A 25 9.73 -3.09 12.31
N VAL A 26 10.10 -1.86 12.66
CA VAL A 26 11.38 -1.56 13.30
C VAL A 26 11.27 -1.97 14.77
N LEU A 27 12.05 -2.97 15.18
CA LEU A 27 12.09 -3.43 16.57
C LEU A 27 12.88 -2.47 17.46
N GLY A 28 13.96 -1.90 16.93
CA GLY A 28 14.85 -1.00 17.66
C GLY A 28 16.24 -0.91 17.05
N LEU A 29 17.13 -0.20 17.74
CA LEU A 29 18.53 -0.04 17.35
C LEU A 29 19.41 -0.95 18.22
N LYS A 30 20.30 -1.71 17.59
CA LYS A 30 21.40 -2.39 18.27
C LYS A 30 22.68 -1.59 18.04
N ASN A 31 23.31 -1.17 19.13
CA ASN A 31 24.63 -0.54 19.10
C ASN A 31 25.68 -1.64 19.12
N GLU A 32 26.15 -2.07 17.94
CA GLU A 32 27.26 -3.03 17.85
C GLU A 32 28.63 -2.33 17.91
N THR A 33 28.70 -1.03 17.61
CA THR A 33 29.90 -0.17 17.76
C THR A 33 29.46 1.30 17.89
N SER A 34 30.17 2.14 18.66
CA SER A 34 29.76 3.53 18.97
C SER A 34 29.45 4.43 17.77
N ASP A 35 29.83 4.06 16.56
CA ASP A 35 29.77 4.92 15.37
C ASP A 35 28.78 4.45 14.28
N LYS A 36 28.21 3.24 14.39
CA LYS A 36 27.23 2.73 13.41
C LYS A 36 26.12 1.91 14.09
N PRO A 37 25.03 2.55 14.52
CA PRO A 37 23.89 1.84 15.07
C PRO A 37 23.16 1.08 13.95
N LYS A 38 22.85 -0.21 14.17
CA LYS A 38 22.17 -1.08 13.20
C LYS A 38 20.71 -1.23 13.57
N LEU A 39 19.81 -1.01 12.60
CA LEU A 39 18.38 -1.24 12.78
C LEU A 39 18.08 -2.73 12.84
N THR A 40 17.24 -3.09 13.81
CA THR A 40 16.65 -4.43 13.93
C THR A 40 15.18 -4.36 13.61
N TYR A 41 14.67 -5.42 12.97
CA TYR A 41 13.30 -5.50 12.51
C TYR A 41 12.59 -6.69 13.16
N ARG A 42 11.29 -6.55 13.41
CA ARG A 42 10.41 -7.64 13.79
C ARG A 42 10.04 -8.45 12.55
N LYS A 43 9.65 -9.71 12.76
CA LYS A 43 9.07 -10.54 11.70
C LYS A 43 7.66 -10.09 11.31
N ASP A 44 7.00 -9.33 12.18
CA ASP A 44 5.66 -8.82 11.93
C ASP A 44 5.66 -7.76 10.82
N LEU A 45 4.87 -8.02 9.77
CA LEU A 45 4.60 -7.09 8.68
C LEU A 45 3.39 -6.25 9.05
N LYS A 46 3.63 -5.13 9.74
CA LYS A 46 2.58 -4.22 10.22
C LYS A 46 2.57 -2.88 9.51
N HIS A 47 3.72 -2.47 8.97
CA HIS A 47 3.86 -1.18 8.32
C HIS A 47 3.63 -1.30 6.82
N LEU A 48 2.86 -0.35 6.30
CA LEU A 48 2.63 -0.22 4.87
C LEU A 48 3.92 0.22 4.19
N SER A 49 4.24 -0.41 3.06
CA SER A 49 5.27 0.11 2.16
C SER A 49 4.78 1.40 1.48
N ASN A 50 5.63 2.00 0.65
CA ASN A 50 5.19 3.12 -0.19
C ASN A 50 4.04 2.70 -1.15
N ALA A 51 4.13 1.49 -1.71
CA ALA A 51 3.08 0.94 -2.56
C ALA A 51 1.80 0.62 -1.78
N GLY A 52 1.91 0.07 -0.58
CA GLY A 52 0.76 -0.15 0.31
C GLY A 52 0.08 1.17 0.70
N THR A 53 0.86 2.17 1.10
CA THR A 53 0.33 3.51 1.43
C THR A 53 -0.39 4.13 0.23
N TYR A 54 0.18 3.98 -0.97
CA TYR A 54 -0.45 4.44 -2.20
C TYR A 54 -1.77 3.72 -2.50
N LEU A 55 -1.81 2.39 -2.39
CA LEU A 55 -3.03 1.61 -2.58
C LEU A 55 -4.13 2.04 -1.60
N MET A 56 -3.80 2.20 -0.31
CA MET A 56 -4.73 2.71 0.69
C MET A 56 -5.28 4.09 0.30
N ALA A 57 -4.41 5.00 -0.15
CA ALA A 57 -4.81 6.34 -0.58
C ALA A 57 -5.75 6.29 -1.80
N CYS A 58 -5.49 5.43 -2.78
CA CYS A 58 -6.38 5.27 -3.93
C CYS A 58 -7.76 4.73 -3.54
N VAL A 59 -7.82 3.74 -2.63
CA VAL A 59 -9.10 3.23 -2.11
C VAL A 59 -9.86 4.34 -1.38
N LEU A 60 -9.19 5.08 -0.49
CA LEU A 60 -9.82 6.22 0.22
C LEU A 60 -10.33 7.28 -0.75
N TYR A 61 -9.53 7.65 -1.76
CA TYR A 61 -9.94 8.58 -2.80
C TYR A 61 -11.21 8.09 -3.51
N SER A 62 -11.25 6.83 -3.93
CA SER A 62 -12.43 6.27 -4.60
C SER A 62 -13.67 6.26 -3.73
N VAL A 63 -13.55 5.97 -2.44
CA VAL A 63 -14.69 6.00 -1.51
C VAL A 63 -15.18 7.42 -1.27
N LEU A 64 -14.26 8.36 -1.02
CA LEU A 64 -14.60 9.74 -0.65
C LEU A 64 -15.09 10.56 -1.84
N CYS A 65 -14.45 10.41 -2.99
CA CYS A 65 -14.75 11.20 -4.20
C CYS A 65 -15.69 10.49 -5.17
N GLN A 66 -15.98 9.20 -4.95
CA GLN A 66 -16.80 8.36 -5.84
C GLN A 66 -16.30 8.36 -7.29
N GLN A 67 -14.98 8.44 -7.46
CA GLN A 67 -14.31 8.57 -8.74
C GLN A 67 -13.18 7.54 -8.87
N THR A 68 -12.87 7.18 -10.12
CA THR A 68 -11.72 6.33 -10.39
C THR A 68 -10.41 7.10 -10.11
N PRO A 69 -9.43 6.49 -9.41
CA PRO A 69 -8.12 7.08 -9.26
C PRO A 69 -7.22 6.80 -10.49
N GLU A 70 -7.73 6.08 -11.50
CA GLU A 70 -7.01 5.77 -12.73
C GLU A 70 -6.61 7.04 -13.48
N GLY A 71 -5.34 7.12 -13.86
CA GLY A 71 -4.80 8.28 -14.58
C GLY A 71 -4.44 9.47 -13.69
N ASN A 72 -4.49 9.31 -12.36
CA ASN A 72 -3.98 10.34 -11.46
C ASN A 72 -2.48 10.58 -11.69
N ILE A 73 -2.09 11.85 -11.81
CA ILE A 73 -0.70 12.28 -12.03
C ILE A 73 0.21 11.98 -10.84
N PHE A 74 -0.35 11.84 -9.64
CA PHE A 74 0.41 11.53 -8.45
C PHE A 74 0.61 10.02 -8.31
N SER A 75 1.88 9.58 -8.37
CA SER A 75 2.28 8.17 -8.24
C SER A 75 3.04 7.84 -6.94
N ALA A 76 3.18 8.81 -6.01
CA ALA A 76 3.99 8.66 -4.80
C ALA A 76 5.44 8.17 -5.06
N GLY A 77 6.01 8.48 -6.22
CA GLY A 77 7.35 8.02 -6.60
C GLY A 77 7.43 6.56 -7.05
N LEU A 78 6.27 5.89 -7.20
CA LEU A 78 6.18 4.55 -7.81
C LEU A 78 6.33 4.66 -9.33
N GLU A 79 6.79 3.55 -9.94
CA GLU A 79 6.77 3.40 -11.39
C GLU A 79 5.34 3.57 -11.92
N PRO A 80 5.12 4.32 -13.02
CA PRO A 80 3.78 4.59 -13.55
C PRO A 80 2.95 3.33 -13.81
N ALA A 81 3.59 2.24 -14.25
CA ALA A 81 2.90 0.97 -14.50
C ALA A 81 2.42 0.30 -13.20
N ILE A 82 3.17 0.41 -12.12
CA ILE A 82 2.81 -0.09 -10.78
C ILE A 82 1.65 0.75 -10.22
N ALA A 83 1.79 2.08 -10.27
CA ALA A 83 0.75 3.00 -9.80
C ALA A 83 -0.59 2.75 -10.53
N LEU A 84 -0.57 2.58 -11.85
CA LEU A 84 -1.78 2.30 -12.64
C LEU A 84 -2.46 0.98 -12.24
N LYS A 85 -1.69 -0.07 -11.94
CA LYS A 85 -2.24 -1.35 -11.46
C LYS A 85 -2.96 -1.18 -10.12
N LEU A 86 -2.33 -0.44 -9.19
CA LEU A 86 -2.91 -0.17 -7.87
C LEU A 86 -4.16 0.71 -7.96
N GLN A 87 -4.16 1.73 -8.83
CA GLN A 87 -5.33 2.56 -9.13
C GLN A 87 -6.50 1.70 -9.63
N LYS A 88 -6.26 0.88 -10.66
CA LYS A 88 -7.27 -0.04 -11.22
C LYS A 88 -7.85 -0.99 -10.18
N LEU A 89 -6.98 -1.61 -9.38
CA LEU A 89 -7.40 -2.53 -8.32
C LEU A 89 -8.26 -1.82 -7.28
N SER A 90 -7.86 -0.64 -6.84
CA SER A 90 -8.62 0.15 -5.86
C SER A 90 -10.02 0.52 -6.36
N TRP A 91 -10.15 0.87 -7.65
CA TRP A 91 -11.44 1.17 -8.27
C TRP A 91 -12.32 -0.07 -8.40
N LEU A 92 -11.76 -1.19 -8.86
CA LEU A 92 -12.44 -2.47 -8.96
C LEU A 92 -13.03 -2.90 -7.61
N VAL A 93 -12.23 -2.83 -6.54
CA VAL A 93 -12.66 -3.25 -5.20
C VAL A 93 -13.71 -2.29 -4.65
N THR A 94 -13.50 -0.98 -4.79
CA THR A 94 -14.44 0.02 -4.29
C THR A 94 -15.80 -0.12 -4.97
N THR A 95 -15.82 -0.20 -6.30
CA THR A 95 -17.07 -0.37 -7.05
C THR A 95 -17.71 -1.74 -6.82
N GLY A 96 -16.91 -2.80 -6.66
CA GLY A 96 -17.42 -4.14 -6.33
C GLY A 96 -18.03 -4.23 -4.93
N PHE A 97 -17.54 -3.44 -3.98
CA PHE A 97 -18.04 -3.44 -2.59
C PHE A 97 -19.36 -2.68 -2.41
N TYR A 98 -19.60 -1.63 -3.21
CA TYR A 98 -20.78 -0.75 -3.10
C TYR A 98 -21.86 -0.99 -4.16
N LYS A 99 -21.66 -1.97 -5.05
CA LYS A 99 -22.72 -2.51 -5.91
C LYS A 99 -23.67 -3.38 -5.11
#